data_AF-A0A7S2BK40-F1
#
_entry.id   AF-A0A7S2BK40-F1
#
_cell.length_a   1.000
_cell.length_b   1.000
_cell.length_c   1.000
_cell.angle_alpha   90.00
_cell.angle_beta   90.00
_cell.angle_gamma   90.00
#
_symmetry.space_group_name_H-M   'P 1'
#
loop_
_entity.id
_entity.type
_entity.pdbx_description
1 polymer ?
#
loop_
_entity_poly.entity_id
_entity_poly.type
_entity_poly.pdbx_seq_one_letter_code
_entity_poly.pdbx_strand_id
1 'polypeptide(L)'
;TNQRQLQEDEEARRPPYPGRPLHSRLFSHKMTTTTSVRGTEFTIDHRYQVQKFVGCGSYGVVCAAVDTHDPTRGLVAIKKIGNVFKNETTAKRTLREIKLLLHFDHENVISIKDLMCGAADCSDLYVVTHLMDTDLHKVIRSPQPLSDQHVQYFLYQLLRGLKYLHSCNVLHRDLKPSNLLVNENCDLKITDFGLSRGVNPSDCLDFLTEYVVTRWYRAPEIVLSSDTYTKAVDMW
;
A
#
# COMPACT_ATOMS: atom_id res chain seq x y z
N THR A 1 -19.38 -32.59 -16.53
CA THR A 1 -19.21 -31.87 -17.82
C THR A 1 -19.91 -30.52 -17.84
N ASN A 2 -21.11 -30.37 -17.24
CA ASN A 2 -21.85 -29.09 -17.21
C ASN A 2 -21.35 -28.00 -16.24
N GLN A 3 -20.55 -28.32 -15.21
CA GLN A 3 -20.05 -27.30 -14.27
C GLN A 3 -18.89 -26.46 -14.80
N ARG A 4 -18.09 -27.00 -15.74
CA ARG A 4 -16.99 -26.24 -16.37
C ARG A 4 -17.49 -25.20 -17.37
N GLN A 5 -18.51 -25.55 -18.16
CA GLN A 5 -19.13 -24.61 -19.11
C GLN A 5 -19.87 -23.46 -18.40
N LEU A 6 -20.50 -23.72 -17.24
CA LEU A 6 -21.13 -22.65 -16.45
C LEU A 6 -20.12 -21.67 -15.82
N GLN A 7 -18.92 -22.15 -15.46
CA GLN A 7 -17.83 -21.28 -14.99
C GLN A 7 -17.21 -20.44 -16.12
N GLU A 8 -17.04 -21.02 -17.31
CA GLU A 8 -16.52 -20.30 -18.48
C GLU A 8 -17.50 -19.21 -18.95
N ASP A 9 -18.80 -19.47 -18.90
CA ASP A 9 -19.85 -18.50 -19.25
C ASP A 9 -20.00 -17.37 -18.21
N GLU A 10 -19.69 -17.61 -16.93
CA GLU A 10 -19.66 -16.57 -15.89
C GLU A 10 -18.41 -15.68 -15.99
N GLU A 11 -17.27 -16.23 -16.39
CA GLU A 11 -16.04 -15.46 -16.63
C GLU A 11 -16.17 -14.54 -17.85
N ALA A 12 -16.88 -14.97 -18.89
CA ALA A 12 -17.14 -14.19 -20.10
C ALA A 12 -18.14 -13.03 -19.90
N ARG A 13 -18.93 -13.02 -18.81
CA ARG A 13 -19.91 -11.97 -18.48
C ARG A 13 -19.38 -10.88 -17.54
N ARG A 14 -18.14 -10.97 -17.08
CA ARG A 14 -17.55 -9.91 -16.24
C ARG A 14 -17.39 -8.64 -17.08
N PRO A 15 -17.92 -7.49 -16.65
CA PRO A 15 -17.65 -6.25 -17.35
C PRO A 15 -16.12 -6.03 -17.38
N PRO A 16 -15.55 -5.53 -18.49
CA PRO A 16 -14.14 -5.20 -18.53
C PRO A 16 -13.86 -4.21 -17.39
N TYR A 17 -13.02 -4.63 -16.45
CA TYR A 17 -12.61 -3.80 -15.32
C TYR A 17 -12.11 -2.46 -15.87
N PRO A 18 -12.56 -1.31 -15.34
CA PRO A 18 -12.05 -0.01 -15.75
C PRO A 18 -10.69 0.20 -15.09
N GLY A 19 -9.70 -0.61 -15.46
CA GLY A 19 -8.30 -0.32 -15.19
C GLY A 19 -7.87 0.81 -16.13
N ARG A 20 -7.26 1.87 -15.60
CA ARG A 20 -6.52 2.79 -16.46
C ARG A 20 -5.48 1.98 -17.23
N PRO A 21 -5.20 2.33 -18.50
CA PRO A 21 -3.99 1.84 -19.16
C PRO A 21 -2.81 2.20 -18.25
N LEU A 22 -1.94 1.22 -17.96
CA LEU A 22 -0.64 1.48 -17.35
C LEU A 22 -0.01 2.65 -18.11
N HIS A 23 0.22 3.78 -17.44
CA HIS A 23 0.89 4.90 -18.07
C HIS A 23 2.21 4.35 -18.65
N SER A 24 2.35 4.45 -19.97
CA SER A 24 3.46 3.92 -20.77
C SER A 24 4.83 4.55 -20.46
N ARG A 25 4.98 5.20 -19.30
CA ARG A 25 6.13 6.02 -18.89
C ARG A 25 6.84 5.51 -17.63
N LEU A 26 6.43 4.40 -17.04
CA LEU A 26 6.97 3.90 -15.77
C LEU A 26 8.46 3.46 -15.83
N PHE A 27 9.06 3.33 -17.02
CA PHE A 27 10.46 2.92 -17.18
C PHE A 27 11.19 3.70 -18.29
N SER A 28 11.08 5.02 -18.30
CA SER A 28 11.94 5.87 -19.14
C SER A 28 13.33 5.98 -18.50
N HIS A 29 14.41 5.75 -19.27
CA HIS A 29 15.77 6.09 -18.86
C HIS A 29 15.85 7.59 -18.63
N LYS A 30 15.75 7.99 -17.36
CA LYS A 30 15.75 9.37 -16.89
C LYS A 30 17.07 9.65 -16.19
N MET A 31 17.56 10.89 -16.28
CA MET A 31 18.71 11.31 -15.50
C MET A 31 18.41 11.14 -14.01
N THR A 32 19.24 10.36 -13.32
CA THR A 32 19.11 10.10 -11.90
C THR A 32 20.06 10.98 -11.10
N THR A 33 19.65 11.34 -9.89
CA THR A 33 20.46 12.04 -8.89
C THR A 33 20.56 11.15 -7.65
N THR A 34 21.76 11.07 -7.07
CA THR A 34 21.99 10.34 -5.81
C THR A 34 22.05 11.31 -4.64
N THR A 35 21.28 11.06 -3.59
CA THR A 35 21.26 11.86 -2.34
C THR A 35 21.29 10.94 -1.14
N SER A 36 21.99 11.30 -0.07
CA SER A 36 22.01 10.53 1.18
C SER A 36 20.97 11.04 2.16
N VAL A 37 20.11 10.15 2.66
CA VAL A 37 19.10 10.43 3.69
C VAL A 37 19.37 9.50 4.88
N ARG A 38 19.80 10.07 6.01
CA ARG A 38 20.16 9.32 7.23
C ARG A 38 21.10 8.13 6.96
N GLY A 39 22.11 8.32 6.09
CA GLY A 39 23.09 7.28 5.74
C GLY A 39 22.60 6.23 4.74
N THR A 40 21.37 6.37 4.21
CA THR A 40 20.87 5.57 3.10
C THR A 40 20.96 6.37 1.80
N GLU A 41 21.60 5.82 0.77
CA GLU A 41 21.66 6.45 -0.54
C GLU A 41 20.34 6.26 -1.31
N PHE A 42 19.83 7.35 -1.89
CA PHE A 42 18.66 7.38 -2.75
C PHE A 42 19.09 7.80 -4.14
N THR A 43 18.98 6.91 -5.12
CA THR A 43 19.21 7.20 -6.55
C THR A 43 17.85 7.32 -7.25
N ILE A 44 17.39 8.56 -7.44
CA ILE A 44 16.03 8.87 -7.92
C ILE A 44 16.08 9.77 -9.16
N ASP A 45 15.00 9.87 -9.93
CA ASP A 45 14.89 10.80 -11.06
C ASP A 45 15.11 12.25 -10.60
N HIS A 46 15.84 13.06 -11.38
CA HIS A 46 16.06 14.50 -11.14
C HIS A 46 14.75 15.29 -10.93
N ARG A 47 13.62 14.75 -11.44
CA ARG A 47 12.28 15.27 -11.23
C ARG A 47 11.96 15.45 -9.74
N TYR A 48 12.49 14.59 -8.88
CA TYR A 48 12.18 14.58 -7.45
C TYR A 48 13.32 15.22 -6.64
N GLN A 49 12.99 16.31 -5.95
CA GLN A 49 13.92 16.96 -5.03
C GLN A 49 13.66 16.50 -3.60
N VAL A 50 14.55 15.68 -3.05
CA VAL A 50 14.44 15.18 -1.66
C VAL A 50 14.53 16.35 -0.68
N GLN A 51 13.62 16.38 0.29
CA GLN A 51 13.56 17.41 1.33
C GLN A 51 13.97 16.86 2.70
N LYS A 52 13.16 15.98 3.27
CA LYS A 52 13.32 15.52 4.67
C LYS A 52 13.05 14.02 4.81
N PHE A 53 13.69 13.42 5.80
CA PHE A 53 13.35 12.07 6.25
C PHE A 53 11.95 12.07 6.87
N VAL A 54 11.13 11.06 6.56
CA VAL A 54 9.78 10.89 7.10
C VAL A 54 9.75 9.74 8.11
N GLY A 55 10.35 8.59 7.77
CA GLY A 55 10.31 7.42 8.62
C GLY A 55 11.04 6.21 8.06
N CYS A 56 11.05 5.15 8.84
CA CYS A 56 11.44 3.81 8.39
C CYS A 56 10.15 2.96 8.34
N GLY A 57 9.81 2.48 7.15
CA GLY A 57 8.72 1.51 6.98
C GLY A 57 9.23 0.07 7.07
N SER A 58 8.31 -0.88 6.91
CA SER A 58 8.53 -2.33 6.98
C SER A 58 9.64 -2.84 6.04
N TYR A 59 9.93 -2.09 4.97
CA TYR A 59 10.85 -2.48 3.89
C TYR A 59 11.98 -1.47 3.60
N GLY A 60 12.10 -0.39 4.38
CA GLY A 60 13.19 0.57 4.18
C GLY A 60 12.86 2.02 4.59
N VAL A 61 13.66 2.95 4.07
CA VAL A 61 13.62 4.37 4.42
C VAL A 61 12.63 5.12 3.53
N VAL A 62 11.85 6.01 4.14
CA VAL A 62 10.90 6.90 3.47
C VAL A 62 11.36 8.35 3.63
N CYS A 63 11.43 9.08 2.53
CA CYS A 63 11.70 10.52 2.51
C CYS A 63 10.57 11.28 1.83
N ALA A 64 10.40 12.54 2.22
CA ALA A 64 9.55 13.49 1.52
C ALA A 64 10.36 14.15 0.40
N ALA A 65 9.73 14.34 -0.75
CA ALA A 65 10.31 15.03 -1.89
C ALA A 65 9.28 15.94 -2.57
N VAL A 66 9.76 16.90 -3.35
CA VAL A 66 8.94 17.74 -4.23
C VAL A 66 9.02 17.18 -5.64
N ASP A 67 7.88 16.97 -6.27
CA ASP A 67 7.79 16.73 -7.70
C ASP A 67 7.90 18.06 -8.46
N THR A 68 9.01 18.28 -9.16
CA THR A 68 9.28 19.52 -9.92
C THR A 68 8.51 19.62 -11.23
N HIS A 69 8.00 18.50 -11.74
CA HIS A 69 7.22 18.48 -12.98
C HIS A 69 5.72 18.65 -12.72
N ASP A 70 5.28 18.47 -11.48
CA ASP A 70 3.93 18.81 -11.07
C ASP A 70 3.81 20.35 -10.96
N PRO A 71 2.92 21.01 -11.73
CA PRO A 71 2.74 22.46 -11.67
C PRO A 71 2.31 22.95 -10.28
N THR A 72 1.73 22.07 -9.45
CA THR A 72 1.37 22.37 -8.06
C THR A 72 2.53 22.18 -7.08
N ARG A 73 3.71 21.72 -7.55
CA ARG A 73 4.84 21.26 -6.74
C ARG A 73 4.41 20.26 -5.68
N GLY A 74 3.64 19.26 -6.10
CA GLY A 74 3.06 18.26 -5.22
C GLY A 74 4.12 17.58 -4.34
N LEU A 75 3.88 17.61 -3.02
CA LEU A 75 4.69 16.86 -2.08
C LEU A 75 4.40 15.36 -2.23
N VAL A 76 5.47 14.57 -2.27
CA VAL A 76 5.42 13.12 -2.42
C VAL A 76 6.25 12.43 -1.35
N ALA A 77 5.87 11.20 -1.03
CA ALA A 77 6.69 10.29 -0.23
C ALA A 77 7.40 9.31 -1.17
N ILE A 78 8.70 9.11 -0.98
CA ILE A 78 9.51 8.14 -1.72
C ILE A 78 10.01 7.09 -0.75
N LYS A 79 9.55 5.86 -0.91
CA LYS A 79 9.97 4.68 -0.14
C LYS A 79 11.02 3.93 -0.93
N LYS A 80 12.25 3.83 -0.38
CA LYS A 80 13.29 2.95 -0.92
C LYS A 80 13.10 1.54 -0.38
N ILE A 81 13.00 0.58 -1.28
CA ILE A 81 13.00 -0.86 -0.99
C ILE A 81 14.32 -1.41 -1.53
N GLY A 82 15.25 -1.68 -0.62
CA GLY A 82 16.59 -2.11 -1.01
C GLY A 82 16.69 -3.60 -1.26
N ASN A 83 17.58 -4.00 -2.17
CA ASN A 83 17.93 -5.39 -2.45
C ASN A 83 16.71 -6.31 -2.72
N VAL A 84 15.72 -5.83 -3.48
CA VAL A 84 14.43 -6.51 -3.68
C VAL A 84 14.61 -7.96 -4.13
N PHE A 85 15.61 -8.23 -4.97
CA PHE A 85 15.85 -9.54 -5.58
C PHE A 85 16.71 -10.50 -4.74
N LYS A 86 17.23 -10.10 -3.57
CA LYS A 86 18.05 -10.99 -2.74
C LYS A 86 17.25 -12.09 -2.03
N ASN A 87 15.96 -11.86 -1.77
CA ASN A 87 15.09 -12.81 -1.09
C ASN A 87 13.79 -12.97 -1.86
N GLU A 88 13.54 -14.17 -2.36
CA GLU A 88 12.36 -14.52 -3.16
C GLU A 88 11.03 -14.19 -2.44
N THR A 89 10.95 -14.41 -1.13
CA THR A 89 9.73 -14.13 -0.36
C THR A 89 9.48 -12.63 -0.25
N THR A 90 10.54 -11.84 -0.08
CA THR A 90 10.46 -10.36 -0.05
C THR A 90 10.11 -9.83 -1.44
N ALA A 91 10.73 -10.35 -2.49
CA ALA A 91 10.42 -10.00 -3.88
C ALA A 91 8.94 -10.27 -4.23
N LYS A 92 8.41 -11.45 -3.87
CA LYS A 92 6.99 -11.80 -4.08
C LYS A 92 6.05 -10.87 -3.31
N ARG A 93 6.39 -10.50 -2.06
CA ARG A 93 5.59 -9.54 -1.27
C ARG A 93 5.60 -8.16 -1.90
N THR A 94 6.77 -7.63 -2.25
CA THR A 94 6.93 -6.31 -2.89
C THR A 94 6.19 -6.25 -4.23
N LEU A 95 6.33 -7.27 -5.08
CA LEU A 95 5.64 -7.33 -6.37
C LEU A 95 4.12 -7.36 -6.19
N ARG A 96 3.62 -8.10 -5.20
CA ARG A 96 2.18 -8.14 -4.88
C ARG A 96 1.68 -6.79 -4.41
N GLU A 97 2.38 -6.16 -3.47
CA GLU A 97 2.07 -4.80 -2.97
C GLU A 97 1.98 -3.81 -4.13
N ILE A 98 2.99 -3.77 -5.01
CA ILE A 98 3.01 -2.87 -6.17
C ILE A 98 1.87 -3.17 -7.14
N LYS A 99 1.64 -4.44 -7.47
CA LYS A 99 0.54 -4.82 -8.36
C LYS A 99 -0.80 -4.34 -7.80
N LEU A 100 -1.08 -4.56 -6.52
CA LEU A 100 -2.33 -4.10 -5.90
C LEU A 100 -2.43 -2.58 -5.91
N LEU A 101 -1.38 -1.89 -5.45
CA LEU A 101 -1.36 -0.42 -5.37
C LEU A 101 -1.45 0.28 -6.72
N LEU A 102 -1.01 -0.35 -7.81
CA LEU A 102 -1.19 0.16 -9.18
C LEU A 102 -2.65 0.04 -9.67
N HIS A 103 -3.45 -0.84 -9.09
CA HIS A 103 -4.87 -1.02 -9.46
C HIS A 103 -5.83 -0.19 -8.61
N PHE A 104 -5.39 0.27 -7.44
CA PHE A 104 -6.24 1.06 -6.55
C PHE A 104 -6.32 2.52 -6.99
N ASP A 105 -7.55 3.00 -7.12
CA ASP A 105 -7.90 4.39 -7.41
C ASP A 105 -9.04 4.80 -6.47
N HIS A 106 -8.68 5.25 -5.27
CA HIS A 106 -9.64 5.68 -4.25
C HIS A 106 -9.00 6.68 -3.29
N GLU A 107 -9.73 7.72 -2.87
CA GLU A 107 -9.20 8.77 -2.00
C GLU A 107 -8.71 8.25 -0.65
N ASN A 108 -9.36 7.25 -0.07
CA ASN A 108 -8.98 6.67 1.23
C ASN A 108 -8.08 5.43 1.15
N VAL A 109 -7.50 5.16 -0.01
CA VAL A 109 -6.49 4.10 -0.21
C VAL A 109 -5.24 4.73 -0.81
N ILE A 110 -4.06 4.41 -0.30
CA ILE A 110 -2.82 4.92 -0.90
C ILE A 110 -2.66 4.34 -2.31
N SER A 111 -2.23 5.17 -3.25
CA SER A 111 -1.96 4.77 -4.63
C SER A 111 -0.56 5.19 -5.05
N ILE A 112 0.01 4.44 -6.00
CA ILE A 112 1.32 4.74 -6.57
C ILE A 112 1.18 5.88 -7.58
N LYS A 113 1.97 6.93 -7.39
CA LYS A 113 2.13 8.03 -8.36
C LYS A 113 3.18 7.70 -9.42
N ASP A 114 4.29 7.09 -8.98
CA ASP A 114 5.42 6.76 -9.84
C ASP A 114 6.22 5.59 -9.25
N LEU A 115 6.94 4.88 -10.11
CA LEU A 115 7.81 3.77 -9.73
C LEU A 115 9.16 3.93 -10.43
N MET A 116 10.25 3.87 -9.68
CA MET A 116 11.60 4.00 -10.23
C MET A 116 12.45 2.82 -9.81
N CYS A 117 13.21 2.26 -10.75
CA CYS A 117 14.34 1.40 -10.43
C CYS A 117 15.58 2.26 -10.15
N GLY A 118 16.44 1.81 -9.25
CA GLY A 118 17.79 2.33 -9.10
C GLY A 118 18.65 2.09 -10.34
N ALA A 119 19.98 2.23 -10.19
CA ALA A 119 20.94 2.01 -11.27
C ALA A 119 20.85 0.57 -11.86
N ALA A 120 21.62 0.33 -12.93
CA ALA A 120 21.48 -0.71 -13.97
C ALA A 120 20.97 -2.12 -13.60
N ASP A 121 21.07 -2.57 -12.34
CA ASP A 121 20.59 -3.87 -11.87
C ASP A 121 19.18 -3.84 -11.24
N CYS A 122 18.55 -2.67 -11.09
CA CYS A 122 17.30 -2.46 -10.35
C CYS A 122 17.32 -3.13 -8.95
N SER A 123 18.49 -3.25 -8.33
CA SER A 123 18.63 -3.84 -6.98
C SER A 123 17.77 -3.09 -5.95
N ASP A 124 17.64 -1.78 -6.12
CA ASP A 124 16.79 -0.90 -5.34
C ASP A 124 15.56 -0.46 -6.13
N LEU A 125 14.41 -0.46 -5.46
CA LEU A 125 13.14 -0.02 -6.02
C LEU A 125 12.60 1.16 -5.20
N TYR A 126 12.15 2.20 -5.88
CA TYR A 126 11.63 3.42 -5.27
C TYR A 126 10.15 3.57 -5.63
N VAL A 127 9.31 3.55 -4.60
CA VAL A 127 7.86 3.69 -4.73
C VAL A 127 7.48 5.11 -4.34
N VAL A 128 6.86 5.86 -5.26
CA VAL A 128 6.42 7.24 -5.04
C VAL A 128 4.91 7.26 -4.78
N THR A 129 4.50 7.85 -3.67
CA THR A 129 3.09 8.00 -3.28
C THR A 129 2.77 9.44 -2.85
N HIS A 130 1.51 9.70 -2.53
CA HIS A 130 1.13 10.92 -1.82
C HIS A 130 1.89 11.02 -0.49
N LEU A 131 2.41 12.20 -0.16
CA LEU A 131 2.94 12.48 1.17
C LEU A 131 1.77 12.61 2.15
N MET A 132 1.89 11.94 3.28
CA MET A 132 0.99 12.07 4.43
C MET A 132 1.86 12.50 5.62
N ASP A 133 1.32 13.34 6.50
CA ASP A 133 2.11 13.99 7.55
C ASP A 133 2.47 13.03 8.69
N THR A 134 1.54 12.13 9.03
CA THR A 134 1.71 11.18 10.12
C THR A 134 0.82 9.94 9.94
N ASP A 135 0.83 9.07 10.94
CA ASP A 135 -0.04 7.91 11.07
C ASP A 135 -0.98 8.08 12.27
N LEU A 136 -2.14 7.43 12.23
CA LEU A 136 -3.16 7.55 13.26
C LEU A 136 -2.66 7.06 14.63
N HIS A 137 -1.71 6.11 14.66
CA HIS A 137 -1.08 5.65 15.89
C HIS A 137 -0.36 6.78 16.63
N LYS A 138 0.40 7.61 15.93
CA LYS A 138 1.03 8.81 16.51
C LYS A 138 0.00 9.85 16.94
N VAL A 139 -1.06 10.06 16.16
CA VAL A 139 -2.12 11.02 16.52
C VAL A 139 -2.82 10.61 17.81
N ILE A 140 -3.23 9.34 17.94
CA ILE A 140 -3.89 8.81 19.14
C ILE A 140 -3.02 8.94 20.39
N ARG A 141 -1.69 8.82 20.26
CA ARG A 141 -0.74 8.94 21.37
C ARG A 141 -0.25 10.37 21.62
N SER A 142 -0.62 11.30 20.75
CA SER A 142 -0.22 12.70 20.89
C SER A 142 -1.04 13.38 21.98
N PRO A 143 -0.57 14.52 22.53
CA PRO A 143 -1.36 15.32 23.46
C PRO A 143 -2.51 16.07 22.76
N GLN A 144 -2.65 15.99 21.43
CA GLN A 144 -3.71 16.68 20.71
C GLN A 144 -5.07 15.99 20.98
N PRO A 145 -6.11 16.74 21.36
CA PRO A 145 -7.42 16.16 21.64
C PRO A 145 -8.08 15.66 20.35
N LEU A 146 -8.45 14.37 20.34
CA LEU A 146 -9.31 13.77 19.32
C LEU A 146 -10.77 13.92 19.76
N SER A 147 -11.50 14.84 19.12
CA SER A 147 -12.93 15.01 19.34
C SER A 147 -13.73 13.87 18.71
N ASP A 148 -14.98 13.69 19.14
CA ASP A 148 -15.90 12.73 18.54
C ASP A 148 -16.10 12.97 17.03
N GLN A 149 -16.02 14.22 16.59
CA GLN A 149 -16.07 14.58 15.17
C GLN A 149 -14.85 14.05 14.41
N HIS A 150 -13.64 14.15 14.99
CA HIS A 150 -12.45 13.54 14.40
C HIS A 150 -12.59 12.02 14.29
N VAL A 151 -13.05 11.37 15.36
CA VAL A 151 -13.26 9.92 15.39
C VAL A 151 -14.29 9.50 14.32
N GLN A 152 -15.43 10.18 14.26
CA GLN A 152 -16.48 9.92 13.27
C GLN A 152 -15.94 10.09 11.84
N TYR A 153 -15.15 11.15 11.59
CA TYR A 153 -14.60 11.43 10.27
C TYR A 153 -13.54 10.41 9.84
N PHE A 154 -12.62 10.03 10.73
CA PHE A 154 -11.64 8.98 10.44
C PHE A 154 -12.30 7.62 10.23
N LEU A 155 -13.30 7.27 11.04
CA LEU A 155 -14.03 6.01 10.90
C LEU A 155 -14.80 5.97 9.56
N TYR A 156 -15.48 7.06 9.20
CA TYR A 156 -16.15 7.17 7.90
C TYR A 156 -15.17 6.94 6.74
N GLN A 157 -14.02 7.60 6.75
CA GLN A 157 -13.01 7.47 5.70
C GLN A 157 -12.42 6.06 5.62
N LEU A 158 -12.13 5.44 6.78
CA LEU A 158 -11.67 4.05 6.85
C LEU A 158 -12.70 3.11 6.23
N LEU A 159 -13.97 3.20 6.64
CA LEU A 159 -15.05 2.36 6.12
C LEU A 159 -15.29 2.59 4.61
N ARG A 160 -15.17 3.83 4.14
CA ARG A 160 -15.25 4.16 2.71
C ARG A 160 -14.12 3.49 1.92
N GLY A 161 -12.89 3.53 2.43
CA GLY A 161 -11.75 2.82 1.84
C GLY A 161 -11.91 1.29 1.86
N LEU A 162 -12.39 0.72 2.97
CA LEU A 162 -12.63 -0.72 3.07
C LEU A 162 -13.72 -1.20 2.13
N LYS A 163 -14.81 -0.45 2.00
CA LYS A 163 -15.86 -0.75 1.01
C LYS A 163 -15.27 -0.89 -0.40
N TYR A 164 -14.37 0.02 -0.79
CA TYR A 164 -13.67 -0.04 -2.06
C TYR A 164 -12.79 -1.31 -2.17
N LEU A 165 -11.90 -1.55 -1.21
CA LEU A 165 -11.03 -2.73 -1.21
C LEU A 165 -11.81 -4.05 -1.28
N HIS A 166 -12.87 -4.15 -0.48
CA HIS A 166 -13.74 -5.31 -0.43
C HIS A 166 -14.52 -5.47 -1.73
N SER A 167 -14.91 -4.39 -2.41
CA SER A 167 -15.52 -4.47 -3.75
C SER A 167 -14.55 -5.02 -4.81
N CYS A 168 -13.24 -4.75 -4.65
CA CYS A 168 -12.17 -5.35 -5.46
C CYS A 168 -11.80 -6.77 -5.01
N ASN A 169 -12.55 -7.34 -4.07
CA ASN A 169 -12.32 -8.66 -3.49
C ASN A 169 -10.94 -8.81 -2.82
N VAL A 170 -10.41 -7.72 -2.26
CA VAL A 170 -9.15 -7.69 -1.52
C VAL A 170 -9.42 -7.56 -0.03
N LEU A 171 -8.76 -8.40 0.77
CA LEU A 171 -8.69 -8.27 2.24
C LEU A 171 -7.40 -7.56 2.63
N HIS A 172 -7.48 -6.62 3.57
CA HIS A 172 -6.30 -5.93 4.09
C HIS A 172 -5.48 -6.81 5.02
N ARG A 173 -6.12 -7.42 6.03
CA ARG A 173 -5.60 -8.36 7.05
C ARG A 173 -4.62 -7.80 8.09
N ASP A 174 -4.10 -6.59 7.92
CA ASP A 174 -3.21 -5.93 8.88
C ASP A 174 -3.66 -4.50 9.19
N LEU A 175 -4.96 -4.30 9.41
CA LEU A 175 -5.46 -2.98 9.81
C LEU A 175 -5.03 -2.68 11.24
N LYS A 176 -4.37 -1.55 11.40
CA LYS A 176 -3.93 -1.02 12.70
C LYS A 176 -3.67 0.48 12.54
N PRO A 177 -3.68 1.27 13.62
CA PRO A 177 -3.50 2.72 13.52
C PRO A 177 -2.20 3.18 12.84
N SER A 178 -1.13 2.36 12.85
CA SER A 178 0.13 2.69 12.14
C SER A 178 0.04 2.53 10.61
N ASN A 179 -0.97 1.79 10.12
CA ASN A 179 -1.24 1.55 8.70
C ASN A 179 -2.35 2.47 8.16
N LEU A 180 -2.75 3.47 8.96
CA LEU A 180 -3.71 4.51 8.59
C LEU A 180 -2.95 5.83 8.58
N LEU A 181 -2.59 6.30 7.40
CA LEU A 181 -1.88 7.57 7.23
C LEU A 181 -2.86 8.73 7.24
N VAL A 182 -2.47 9.84 7.86
CA VAL A 182 -3.30 11.05 7.99
C VAL A 182 -2.49 12.32 7.71
N ASN A 183 -3.15 13.35 7.21
CA ASN A 183 -2.57 14.67 6.95
C ASN A 183 -3.21 15.77 7.82
N GLU A 184 -2.71 17.00 7.72
CA GLU A 184 -3.21 18.18 8.44
C GLU A 184 -4.70 18.49 8.16
N ASN A 185 -5.22 18.10 6.99
CA ASN A 185 -6.63 18.24 6.63
C ASN A 185 -7.53 17.13 7.21
N CYS A 186 -6.96 16.23 8.01
CA CYS A 186 -7.62 15.01 8.51
C CYS A 186 -8.06 14.03 7.40
N ASP A 187 -7.44 14.07 6.23
CA ASP A 187 -7.64 13.06 5.20
C ASP A 187 -6.93 11.77 5.60
N LEU A 188 -7.61 10.63 5.51
CA LEU A 188 -7.10 9.32 5.87
C LEU A 188 -6.86 8.46 4.62
N LYS A 189 -5.70 7.79 4.58
CA LYS A 189 -5.36 6.78 3.55
C LYS A 189 -4.88 5.48 4.19
N ILE A 190 -5.50 4.37 3.79
CA ILE A 190 -5.09 3.01 4.16
C ILE A 190 -3.79 2.65 3.40
N THR A 191 -2.81 2.06 4.08
CA THR A 191 -1.50 1.67 3.52
C THR A 191 -1.03 0.30 4.03
N ASP A 192 0.10 -0.19 3.50
CA ASP A 192 0.76 -1.46 3.82
C ASP A 192 -0.05 -2.73 3.45
N PHE A 193 -0.13 -2.98 2.14
CA PHE A 193 -0.81 -4.13 1.56
C PHE A 193 0.06 -5.40 1.48
N GLY A 194 1.18 -5.46 2.23
CA GLY A 194 2.13 -6.58 2.17
C GLY A 194 1.52 -7.93 2.57
N LEU A 195 0.47 -7.90 3.42
CA LEU A 195 -0.28 -9.08 3.86
C LEU A 195 -1.62 -9.27 3.14
N SER A 196 -2.00 -8.36 2.24
CA SER A 196 -3.30 -8.39 1.56
C SER A 196 -3.43 -9.57 0.59
N ARG A 197 -4.66 -10.09 0.46
CA ARG A 197 -4.98 -11.25 -0.38
C ARG A 197 -6.33 -11.10 -1.08
N GLY A 198 -6.45 -11.71 -2.25
CA GLY A 198 -7.74 -11.90 -2.90
C GLY A 198 -8.59 -12.91 -2.13
N VAL A 199 -9.91 -12.70 -2.07
CA VAL A 199 -10.85 -13.68 -1.50
C VAL A 199 -11.18 -14.72 -2.57
N ASN A 200 -10.27 -15.67 -2.81
CA ASN A 200 -10.55 -16.83 -3.67
C ASN A 200 -10.87 -18.05 -2.80
N PRO A 201 -12.02 -18.72 -2.97
CA PRO A 201 -12.36 -19.94 -2.25
C PRO A 201 -11.38 -21.11 -2.52
N SER A 202 -10.67 -21.05 -3.65
CA SER A 202 -9.80 -22.12 -4.17
C SER A 202 -8.34 -21.98 -3.74
N ASP A 203 -7.94 -20.81 -3.23
CA ASP A 203 -6.59 -20.58 -2.75
C ASP A 203 -6.51 -21.16 -1.34
N CYS A 204 -6.25 -22.47 -1.25
CA CYS A 204 -5.80 -23.12 -0.02
C CYS A 204 -4.73 -22.23 0.59
N LEU A 205 -5.04 -21.63 1.75
CA LEU A 205 -4.11 -20.73 2.41
C LEU A 205 -2.89 -21.54 2.81
N ASP A 206 -1.82 -21.38 2.03
CA ASP A 206 -0.48 -21.75 2.48
C ASP A 206 -0.22 -20.97 3.78
N PHE A 207 -0.42 -21.70 4.89
CA PHE A 207 -0.05 -21.34 6.24
C PHE A 207 1.45 -21.08 6.26
N LEU A 208 1.83 -19.83 6.02
CA LEU A 208 3.21 -19.38 6.19
C LEU A 208 3.27 -18.30 7.26
N THR A 209 3.48 -18.81 8.48
CA THR A 209 4.33 -18.21 9.52
C THR A 209 3.99 -16.77 9.95
N GLU A 210 2.77 -16.57 10.45
CA GLU A 210 2.33 -15.28 11.01
C GLU A 210 2.50 -15.18 12.55
N TYR A 211 3.54 -15.81 13.12
CA TYR A 211 3.75 -15.85 14.57
C TYR A 211 4.46 -14.63 15.18
N VAL A 212 4.89 -13.64 14.38
CA VAL A 212 5.91 -12.66 14.79
C VAL A 212 5.43 -11.19 14.80
N VAL A 213 4.14 -10.88 14.65
CA VAL A 213 3.65 -9.47 14.68
C VAL A 213 2.40 -9.29 15.54
N THR A 214 2.19 -8.05 16.00
CA THR A 214 1.15 -7.53 16.91
C THR A 214 -0.23 -8.18 16.72
N ARG A 215 -0.71 -8.88 17.75
CA ARG A 215 -1.98 -9.63 17.73
C ARG A 215 -3.23 -8.82 18.05
N TRP A 216 -3.08 -7.56 18.50
CA TRP A 216 -4.16 -6.79 19.12
C TRP A 216 -5.37 -6.53 18.21
N TYR A 217 -5.15 -6.45 16.90
CA TYR A 217 -6.19 -6.15 15.91
C TYR A 217 -6.61 -7.38 15.08
N ARG A 218 -6.19 -8.58 15.50
CA ARG A 218 -6.52 -9.80 14.74
C ARG A 218 -7.90 -10.31 15.13
N ALA A 219 -8.72 -10.55 14.11
CA ALA A 219 -9.98 -11.25 14.26
C ALA A 219 -9.78 -12.65 14.87
N PRO A 220 -10.74 -13.16 15.67
CA PRO A 220 -10.61 -14.44 16.35
C PRO A 220 -10.38 -15.61 15.39
N GLU A 221 -10.99 -15.61 14.21
CA GLU A 221 -10.81 -16.61 13.17
C GLU A 221 -9.38 -16.65 12.59
N ILE A 222 -8.65 -15.52 12.61
CA ILE A 222 -7.24 -15.44 12.23
C ILE A 222 -6.35 -16.02 13.33
N VAL A 223 -6.70 -15.78 14.60
CA VAL A 223 -5.94 -16.31 15.73
C VAL A 223 -6.14 -17.82 15.88
N LEU A 224 -7.34 -18.31 15.59
CA LEU A 224 -7.72 -19.71 15.69
C LEU A 224 -7.39 -20.53 14.43
N SER A 225 -6.76 -19.93 13.42
CA SER A 225 -6.38 -20.60 12.17
C SER A 225 -7.58 -21.25 11.46
N SER A 226 -8.72 -20.56 11.41
CA SER A 226 -9.89 -21.02 10.65
C SER A 226 -9.56 -21.17 9.16
N ASP A 227 -10.14 -22.17 8.50
CA ASP A 227 -9.98 -22.36 7.05
C ASP A 227 -10.82 -21.37 6.23
N THR A 228 -11.73 -20.63 6.88
CA THR A 228 -12.61 -19.65 6.24
C THR A 228 -12.27 -18.24 6.67
N TYR A 229 -11.82 -17.44 5.70
CA TYR A 229 -11.59 -16.01 5.87
C TYR A 229 -12.58 -15.22 5.03
N THR A 230 -13.19 -14.22 5.63
CA THR A 230 -14.13 -13.33 4.95
C THR A 230 -13.72 -11.87 5.12
N LYS A 231 -14.44 -10.99 4.45
CA LYS A 231 -14.33 -9.53 4.62
C LYS A 231 -14.57 -9.06 6.05
N ALA A 232 -15.22 -9.87 6.89
CA ALA A 232 -15.44 -9.56 8.31
C ALA A 232 -14.13 -9.45 9.12
N VAL A 233 -13.03 -10.08 8.64
CA VAL A 233 -11.72 -9.98 9.30
C VAL A 233 -11.23 -8.54 9.39
N ASP A 234 -11.47 -7.73 8.36
CA ASP A 234 -11.08 -6.31 8.34
C ASP A 234 -12.05 -5.42 9.13
N MET A 235 -13.21 -5.95 9.53
CA MET A 235 -14.23 -5.22 10.29
C MET A 235 -14.06 -5.36 11.80
N TRP A 236 -13.32 -6.38 12.24
CA TRP A 236 -12.94 -6.60 13.63
C TRP A 236 -11.90 -5.57 14.08
#